data_AF-A0A3D2UGE7-F1
#
_entry.id   AF-A0A3D2UGE7-F1
#
_cell.length_a   1.000
_cell.length_b   1.000
_cell.length_c   1.000
_cell.angle_alpha   90.00
_cell.angle_beta   90.00
_cell.angle_gamma   90.00
#
_symmetry.space_group_name_H-M   'P 1'
#
loop_
_entity.id
_entity.type
_entity.pdbx_description
1 polymer ?
#
loop_
_entity_poly.entity_id
_entity_poly.type
_entity_poly.pdbx_seq_one_letter_code
_entity_poly.pdbx_strand_id
1 'polypeptide(L)'
;MPQKRNPDVAELGRGKTGRLIGNLMSILTLLKGLPTSYNRDLQEDKEPLFDTIDTLSLTLPALKGAVSTASFCPERMSEVMDVQLLATDLADYLVRRGVPFRTTHEVVGRLVRTAEEKGVALSELSLEAFTAENPIFKEDVFDVFDWEASVEARLASGGTALESVDSQLLDVRTQIEGFRS
;
A
#
# COMPACT_ATOMS: atom_id res chain seq x y z
N MET A 1 9.90 29.93 6.37
CA MET A 1 8.97 28.96 6.98
C MET A 1 9.78 27.79 7.53
N PRO A 2 10.18 27.80 8.81
CA PRO A 2 11.17 26.87 9.37
C PRO A 2 10.70 25.40 9.41
N GLN A 3 9.39 25.16 9.48
CA GLN A 3 8.81 23.81 9.48
C GLN A 3 8.55 23.26 8.07
N LYS A 4 8.59 24.09 7.04
CA LYS A 4 8.32 23.67 5.66
C LYS A 4 9.52 22.90 5.14
N ARG A 5 9.37 21.58 5.02
CA ARG A 5 10.32 20.69 4.33
C ARG A 5 9.69 20.27 3.00
N ASN A 6 10.41 20.47 1.91
CA ASN A 6 9.95 20.05 0.59
C ASN A 6 10.49 18.63 0.29
N PRO A 7 9.72 17.77 -0.39
CA PRO A 7 10.17 16.42 -0.72
C PRO A 7 11.03 16.41 -2.01
N ASP A 8 12.04 17.28 -2.10
CA ASP A 8 12.79 17.55 -3.34
C ASP A 8 13.41 16.26 -3.93
N VAL A 9 13.95 15.38 -3.08
CA VAL A 9 14.52 14.08 -3.50
C VAL A 9 13.48 13.20 -4.18
N ALA A 10 12.25 13.14 -3.65
CA ALA A 10 11.18 12.35 -4.23
C ALA A 10 10.65 12.99 -5.53
N GLU A 11 10.57 14.31 -5.58
CA GLU A 11 10.17 15.04 -6.79
C GLU A 11 11.17 14.84 -7.93
N LEU A 12 12.47 14.96 -7.63
CA LEU A 12 13.54 14.70 -8.59
C LEU A 12 13.54 13.23 -9.03
N GLY A 13 13.42 12.29 -8.09
CA GLY A 13 13.30 10.85 -8.42
C GLY A 13 12.15 10.58 -9.39
N ARG A 14 10.96 11.14 -9.12
CA ARG A 14 9.79 11.05 -10.01
C ARG A 14 10.05 11.67 -11.38
N GLY A 15 10.70 12.82 -11.45
CA GLY A 15 11.07 13.47 -12.71
C GLY A 15 12.08 12.66 -13.53
N LYS A 16 13.05 12.02 -12.86
CA LYS A 16 14.06 11.18 -13.51
C LYS A 16 13.47 9.90 -14.13
N THR A 17 12.34 9.41 -13.65
CA THR A 17 11.59 8.32 -14.31
C THR A 17 11.28 8.65 -15.77
N GLY A 18 10.82 9.88 -16.07
CA GLY A 18 10.55 10.30 -17.44
C GLY A 18 11.81 10.33 -18.33
N ARG A 19 12.95 10.75 -17.77
CA ARG A 19 14.25 10.72 -18.45
C ARG A 19 14.67 9.29 -18.83
N LEU A 20 14.57 8.35 -17.88
CA LEU A 20 14.93 6.95 -18.12
C LEU A 20 14.01 6.25 -19.12
N ILE A 21 12.70 6.55 -19.08
CA ILE A 21 11.76 6.08 -20.11
C ILE A 21 12.15 6.65 -21.49
N GLY A 22 12.54 7.92 -21.57
CA GLY A 22 13.06 8.53 -22.80
C GLY A 22 14.29 7.81 -23.35
N ASN A 23 15.25 7.48 -22.48
CA ASN A 23 16.44 6.72 -22.86
C ASN A 23 16.10 5.33 -23.42
N LEU A 24 15.17 4.62 -22.77
CA LEU A 24 14.68 3.33 -23.27
C LEU A 24 14.03 3.46 -24.65
N MET A 25 13.16 4.46 -24.83
CA MET A 25 12.47 4.69 -26.11
C MET A 25 13.44 5.06 -27.23
N SER A 26 14.51 5.78 -26.92
CA SER A 26 15.59 6.08 -27.88
C SER A 26 16.24 4.79 -28.37
N ILE A 27 16.68 3.91 -27.47
CA ILE A 27 17.31 2.62 -27.84
C ILE A 27 16.35 1.72 -28.63
N LEU A 28 15.10 1.58 -28.19
CA LEU A 28 14.11 0.75 -28.90
C LEU A 28 13.85 1.25 -30.32
N THR A 29 13.81 2.57 -30.52
CA THR A 29 13.58 3.19 -31.83
C THR A 29 14.82 3.11 -32.71
N LEU A 30 16.01 3.28 -32.12
CA LEU A 30 17.29 3.12 -32.81
C LEU A 30 17.44 1.72 -33.42
N LEU A 31 17.08 0.69 -32.64
CA LEU A 31 17.23 -0.71 -33.08
C LEU A 31 16.14 -1.16 -34.07
N LYS A 32 15.04 -0.43 -34.17
CA LYS A 32 13.86 -0.84 -34.95
C LYS A 32 14.20 -0.92 -36.45
N GLY A 33 14.19 -2.13 -36.99
CA GLY A 33 14.29 -2.36 -38.43
C GLY A 33 15.70 -2.21 -39.01
N LEU A 34 16.73 -2.19 -38.17
CA LEU A 34 18.11 -2.24 -38.64
C LEU A 34 18.40 -3.60 -39.30
N PRO A 35 19.05 -3.64 -40.48
CA PRO A 35 19.54 -4.89 -41.06
C PRO A 35 20.71 -5.43 -40.24
N THR A 36 20.99 -6.73 -40.36
CA THR A 36 22.23 -7.33 -39.82
C THR A 36 23.43 -6.86 -40.66
N SER A 37 24.66 -6.68 -40.17
CA SER A 37 25.22 -6.86 -38.82
C SER A 37 25.52 -5.50 -38.15
N TYR A 38 26.75 -4.97 -38.26
CA TYR A 38 27.10 -3.67 -37.69
C TYR A 38 26.58 -2.52 -38.58
N ASN A 39 25.85 -1.60 -37.95
CA ASN A 39 25.44 -0.32 -38.53
C ASN A 39 26.03 0.81 -37.67
N ARG A 40 26.45 1.93 -38.28
CA ARG A 40 27.06 3.03 -37.52
C ARG A 40 26.05 3.74 -36.61
N ASP A 41 24.75 3.62 -36.89
CA ASP A 41 23.63 4.01 -36.03
C ASP A 41 23.81 3.48 -34.60
N LEU A 42 24.37 2.28 -34.44
CA LEU A 42 24.63 1.67 -33.13
C LEU A 42 25.64 2.44 -32.27
N GLN A 43 26.26 3.52 -32.76
CA GLN A 43 27.09 4.38 -31.93
C GLN A 43 26.28 5.23 -30.93
N GLU A 44 25.00 5.48 -31.21
CA GLU A 44 24.05 6.21 -30.37
C GLU A 44 23.58 5.41 -29.13
N ASP A 45 24.10 4.19 -28.94
CA ASP A 45 23.79 3.35 -27.79
C ASP A 45 24.38 3.86 -26.46
N LYS A 46 25.51 4.57 -26.54
CA LYS A 46 26.32 4.98 -25.39
C LYS A 46 25.68 6.09 -24.58
N GLU A 47 25.17 7.13 -25.22
CA GLU A 47 24.67 8.30 -24.49
C GLU A 47 23.44 7.97 -23.62
N PRO A 48 22.40 7.25 -24.11
CA PRO A 48 21.27 6.84 -23.27
C PRO A 48 21.67 5.88 -22.15
N LEU A 49 22.68 5.03 -22.39
CA LEU A 49 23.21 4.11 -21.40
C LEU A 49 23.95 4.85 -20.28
N PHE A 50 24.91 5.71 -20.64
CA PHE A 50 25.69 6.48 -19.67
C PHE A 50 24.79 7.40 -18.86
N ASP A 51 23.86 8.09 -19.52
CA ASP A 51 22.88 8.93 -18.83
C ASP A 51 22.04 8.16 -17.80
N THR A 52 21.63 6.94 -18.15
CA THR A 52 20.87 6.06 -17.26
C THR A 52 21.69 5.66 -16.04
N ILE A 53 22.95 5.24 -16.26
CA ILE A 53 23.85 4.84 -15.19
C ILE A 53 24.13 6.02 -14.25
N ASP A 54 24.46 7.19 -14.79
CA ASP A 54 24.74 8.40 -13.99
C ASP A 54 23.51 8.84 -13.21
N THR A 55 22.34 8.81 -13.85
CA THR A 55 21.06 9.15 -13.20
C THR A 55 20.76 8.21 -12.03
N LEU A 56 20.89 6.89 -12.20
CA LEU A 56 20.61 5.92 -11.14
C LEU A 56 21.64 5.98 -10.02
N SER A 57 22.92 6.18 -10.36
CA SER A 57 24.02 6.30 -9.41
C SER A 57 23.87 7.49 -8.45
N LEU A 58 23.20 8.56 -8.91
CA LEU A 58 22.86 9.71 -8.07
C LEU A 58 21.52 9.53 -7.34
N THR A 59 20.52 8.98 -8.02
CA THR A 59 19.13 8.94 -7.50
C THR A 59 18.97 7.88 -6.41
N LEU A 60 19.57 6.70 -6.55
CA LEU A 60 19.40 5.61 -5.58
C LEU A 60 20.00 5.93 -4.19
N PRO A 61 21.24 6.48 -4.06
CA PRO A 61 21.77 6.88 -2.76
C PRO A 61 20.96 8.00 -2.11
N ALA A 62 20.46 8.96 -2.89
CA ALA A 62 19.63 10.04 -2.39
C ALA A 62 18.30 9.52 -1.82
N LEU A 63 17.61 8.63 -2.55
CA LEU A 63 16.38 7.98 -2.08
C LEU A 63 16.61 7.12 -0.84
N LYS A 64 17.71 6.34 -0.81
CA LYS A 64 18.12 5.58 0.38
C LYS A 64 18.29 6.51 1.58
N GLY A 65 18.98 7.62 1.41
CA GLY A 65 19.15 8.65 2.44
C GLY A 65 17.80 9.13 2.96
N ALA A 66 16.93 9.58 2.05
CA ALA A 66 15.60 10.10 2.38
C ALA A 66 14.76 9.11 3.19
N VAL A 67 14.70 7.83 2.77
CA VAL A 67 13.97 6.78 3.49
C VAL A 67 14.61 6.48 4.84
N SER A 68 15.94 6.38 4.91
CA SER A 68 16.65 6.06 6.16
C SER A 68 16.54 7.14 7.24
N THR A 69 16.32 8.40 6.84
CA THR A 69 16.16 9.54 7.75
C THR A 69 14.71 9.96 7.92
N ALA A 70 13.76 9.24 7.31
CA ALA A 70 12.34 9.56 7.45
C ALA A 70 11.90 9.39 8.91
N SER A 71 11.05 10.29 9.36
CA SER A 71 10.39 10.20 10.68
C SER A 71 8.89 10.06 10.45
N PHE A 72 8.30 9.07 11.10
CA PHE A 72 6.85 8.83 11.08
C PHE A 72 6.23 9.45 12.34
N CYS A 73 4.97 9.87 12.26
CA CYS A 73 4.22 10.43 13.39
C CYS A 73 3.04 9.51 13.71
N PRO A 74 3.24 8.49 14.59
CA PRO A 74 2.21 7.51 14.94
C PRO A 74 0.91 8.15 15.43
N GLU A 75 1.02 9.23 16.20
CA GLU A 75 -0.12 9.96 16.73
C GLU A 75 -0.97 10.51 15.59
N ARG A 76 -0.34 11.20 14.62
CA ARG A 76 -1.06 11.74 13.47
C ARG A 76 -1.61 10.65 12.55
N MET A 77 -0.91 9.52 12.43
CA MET A 77 -1.41 8.36 11.68
C MET A 77 -2.65 7.78 12.35
N SER A 78 -2.69 7.70 13.69
CA SER A 78 -3.85 7.24 14.44
C SER A 78 -5.03 8.21 14.40
N GLU A 79 -4.77 9.52 14.44
CA GLU A 79 -5.82 10.57 14.40
C GLU A 79 -6.64 10.57 13.11
N VAL A 80 -6.09 10.08 12.00
CA VAL A 80 -6.77 10.03 10.71
C VAL A 80 -7.45 8.68 10.45
N MET A 81 -7.34 7.73 11.39
CA MET A 81 -8.02 6.44 11.28
C MET A 81 -9.50 6.63 11.56
N ASP A 82 -10.33 6.15 10.63
CA ASP A 82 -11.78 6.26 10.71
C ASP A 82 -12.39 4.89 10.94
N VAL A 83 -13.06 4.71 12.08
CA VAL A 83 -13.72 3.44 12.47
C VAL A 83 -14.65 2.88 11.41
N GLN A 84 -15.16 3.70 10.49
CA GLN A 84 -15.98 3.24 9.36
C GLN A 84 -15.19 2.35 8.38
N LEU A 85 -13.86 2.42 8.39
CA LEU A 85 -12.99 1.48 7.67
C LEU A 85 -13.15 0.04 8.17
N LEU A 86 -13.56 -0.16 9.43
CA LEU A 86 -13.81 -1.49 10.04
C LEU A 86 -15.19 -2.06 9.68
N ALA A 87 -15.98 -1.37 8.87
CA ALA A 87 -17.22 -1.93 8.31
C ALA A 87 -16.95 -3.20 7.48
N THR A 88 -15.78 -3.30 6.83
CA THR A 88 -15.37 -4.52 6.13
C THR A 88 -15.08 -5.66 7.10
N ASP A 89 -14.43 -5.41 8.22
CA ASP A 89 -14.19 -6.38 9.28
C ASP A 89 -15.52 -6.87 9.91
N LEU A 90 -16.51 -5.99 10.00
CA LEU A 90 -17.86 -6.35 10.43
C LEU A 90 -18.58 -7.26 9.42
N ALA A 91 -18.35 -7.06 8.12
CA ALA A 91 -18.84 -7.98 7.10
C ALA A 91 -18.14 -9.35 7.21
N ASP A 92 -16.82 -9.36 7.44
CA ASP A 92 -16.05 -10.60 7.66
C ASP A 92 -16.53 -11.35 8.91
N TYR A 93 -16.87 -10.65 9.99
CA TYR A 93 -17.48 -11.25 11.18
C TYR A 93 -18.75 -12.03 10.85
N LEU A 94 -19.64 -11.46 10.04
CA LEU A 94 -20.87 -12.13 9.61
C LEU A 94 -20.59 -13.33 8.70
N VAL A 95 -19.64 -13.19 7.76
CA VAL A 95 -19.22 -14.28 6.85
C VAL A 95 -18.67 -15.46 7.65
N ARG A 96 -17.79 -15.21 8.63
CA ARG A 96 -17.22 -16.24 9.51
C ARG A 96 -18.28 -16.99 10.31
N ARG A 97 -19.46 -16.39 10.50
CA ARG A 97 -20.61 -17.01 11.17
C ARG A 97 -21.63 -17.62 10.21
N GLY A 98 -21.29 -17.73 8.92
CA GLY A 98 -22.07 -18.43 7.92
C GLY A 98 -23.11 -17.58 7.19
N VAL A 99 -23.11 -16.25 7.40
CA VAL A 99 -23.96 -15.35 6.61
C VAL A 99 -23.40 -15.22 5.20
N PRO A 100 -24.21 -15.40 4.14
CA PRO A 100 -23.74 -15.22 2.76
C PRO A 100 -23.23 -13.79 2.54
N PHE A 101 -22.09 -13.66 1.85
CA PHE A 101 -21.42 -12.37 1.61
C PHE A 101 -22.33 -11.28 1.03
N ARG A 102 -23.25 -11.64 0.12
CA ARG A 102 -24.24 -10.69 -0.42
C ARG A 102 -25.10 -10.06 0.69
N THR A 103 -25.49 -10.86 1.67
CA THR A 103 -26.33 -10.43 2.79
C THR A 103 -25.52 -9.63 3.82
N THR A 104 -24.23 -9.92 4.01
CA THR A 104 -23.39 -9.19 4.96
C THR A 104 -23.23 -7.72 4.56
N HIS A 105 -22.97 -7.45 3.28
CA HIS A 105 -22.90 -6.07 2.76
C HIS A 105 -24.21 -5.29 2.96
N GLU A 106 -25.36 -5.92 2.77
CA GLU A 106 -26.67 -5.29 2.98
C GLU A 106 -26.91 -4.96 4.46
N VAL A 107 -26.56 -5.89 5.37
CA VAL A 107 -26.67 -5.71 6.83
C VAL A 107 -25.74 -4.58 7.30
N VAL A 108 -24.46 -4.65 6.93
CA VAL A 108 -23.47 -3.63 7.30
C VAL A 108 -23.85 -2.26 6.73
N GLY A 109 -24.32 -2.19 5.48
CA GLY A 109 -24.76 -0.94 4.87
C GLY A 109 -25.93 -0.28 5.61
N ARG A 110 -26.86 -1.06 6.18
CA ARG A 110 -27.94 -0.51 7.03
C ARG A 110 -27.44 -0.07 8.40
N LEU A 111 -26.49 -0.79 8.99
CA LEU A 111 -25.85 -0.37 10.25
C LEU A 111 -25.06 0.94 10.08
N VAL A 112 -24.27 1.06 9.02
CA VAL A 112 -23.55 2.31 8.70
C VAL A 112 -24.53 3.47 8.54
N ARG A 113 -25.61 3.28 7.78
CA ARG A 113 -26.66 4.30 7.63
C ARG A 113 -27.31 4.67 8.96
N THR A 114 -27.57 3.68 9.82
CA THR A 114 -28.16 3.91 11.14
C THR A 114 -27.22 4.73 12.03
N ALA A 115 -25.91 4.49 11.94
CA ALA A 115 -24.90 5.28 12.65
C ALA A 115 -24.85 6.73 12.13
N GLU A 116 -24.86 6.92 10.81
CA GLU A 116 -24.92 8.23 10.16
C GLU A 116 -26.18 9.02 10.56
N GLU A 117 -27.35 8.39 10.51
CA GLU A 117 -28.64 9.01 10.89
C GLU A 117 -28.68 9.43 12.36
N LYS A 118 -27.97 8.70 13.23
CA LYS A 118 -27.84 9.01 14.66
C LYS A 118 -26.69 9.98 14.97
N GLY A 119 -25.82 10.28 14.00
CA GLY A 119 -24.64 11.13 14.19
C GLY A 119 -23.60 10.51 15.14
N VAL A 120 -23.49 9.18 15.15
CA VAL A 120 -22.56 8.42 16.01
C VAL A 120 -21.65 7.54 15.15
N ALA A 121 -20.53 7.10 15.72
CA ALA A 121 -19.67 6.11 15.08
C ALA A 121 -20.36 4.74 14.98
N LEU A 122 -19.93 3.91 14.01
CA LEU A 122 -20.43 2.54 13.85
C LEU A 122 -20.18 1.69 15.12
N SER A 123 -19.06 1.92 15.81
CA SER A 123 -18.70 1.28 17.08
C SER A 123 -19.54 1.75 18.27
N GLU A 124 -20.26 2.86 18.16
CA GLU A 124 -21.11 3.43 19.22
C GLU A 124 -22.57 2.95 19.12
N LEU A 125 -22.92 2.16 18.11
CA LEU A 125 -24.22 1.50 18.05
C LEU A 125 -24.37 0.48 19.18
N SER A 126 -25.55 0.41 19.77
CA SER A 126 -25.82 -0.55 20.85
C SER A 126 -25.97 -1.98 20.29
N LEU A 127 -25.79 -2.99 21.15
CA LEU A 127 -25.98 -4.39 20.76
C LEU A 127 -27.42 -4.64 20.26
N GLU A 128 -28.41 -3.93 20.78
CA GLU A 128 -29.79 -3.99 20.29
C GLU A 128 -29.89 -3.50 18.85
N ALA A 129 -29.14 -2.46 18.46
CA ALA A 129 -29.11 -1.99 17.08
C ALA A 129 -28.47 -3.02 16.13
N PHE A 130 -27.39 -3.67 16.56
CA PHE A 130 -26.79 -4.77 15.81
C PHE A 130 -27.74 -5.96 15.68
N THR A 131 -28.30 -6.45 16.79
CA THR A 131 -29.18 -7.63 16.80
C THR A 131 -30.52 -7.39 16.10
N ALA A 132 -31.03 -6.15 16.05
CA ALA A 132 -32.17 -5.77 15.24
C ALA A 132 -31.92 -5.96 13.74
N GLU A 133 -30.69 -5.75 13.28
CA GLU A 133 -30.29 -5.93 11.88
C GLU A 133 -29.98 -7.39 11.54
N ASN A 134 -29.32 -8.12 12.45
CA ASN A 134 -29.13 -9.55 12.30
C ASN A 134 -28.97 -10.23 13.68
N PRO A 135 -29.79 -11.25 14.02
CA PRO A 135 -29.73 -11.91 15.33
C PRO A 135 -28.43 -12.70 15.57
N ILE A 136 -27.56 -12.84 14.56
CA ILE A 136 -26.26 -13.50 14.69
C ILE A 136 -25.20 -12.65 15.42
N PHE A 137 -25.45 -11.35 15.55
CA PHE A 137 -24.62 -10.46 16.36
C PHE A 137 -24.73 -10.82 17.84
N LYS A 138 -23.60 -10.72 18.54
CA LYS A 138 -23.46 -10.98 19.97
C LYS A 138 -22.53 -9.92 20.54
N GLU A 139 -22.29 -9.94 21.86
CA GLU A 139 -21.41 -8.98 22.53
C GLU A 139 -19.99 -8.92 21.92
N ASP A 140 -19.48 -10.02 21.35
CA ASP A 140 -18.16 -10.06 20.69
C ASP A 140 -18.11 -9.29 19.35
N VAL A 141 -19.21 -8.67 18.90
CA VAL A 141 -19.18 -7.76 17.75
C VAL A 141 -18.33 -6.52 18.03
N PHE A 142 -18.22 -6.09 19.30
CA PHE A 142 -17.44 -4.89 19.63
C PHE A 142 -15.94 -5.10 19.48
N ASP A 143 -15.46 -6.35 19.54
CA ASP A 143 -14.07 -6.73 19.30
C ASP A 143 -13.64 -6.47 17.83
N VAL A 144 -14.61 -6.31 16.91
CA VAL A 144 -14.34 -5.95 15.50
C VAL A 144 -13.80 -4.52 15.39
N PHE A 145 -14.12 -3.64 16.32
CA PHE A 145 -13.71 -2.23 16.27
C PHE A 145 -12.31 -1.98 16.84
N ASP A 146 -11.50 -3.02 16.89
CA ASP A 146 -10.10 -2.98 17.31
C ASP A 146 -9.15 -3.01 16.10
N TRP A 147 -8.28 -2.01 16.01
CA TRP A 147 -7.36 -1.84 14.89
C TRP A 147 -6.31 -2.95 14.81
N GLU A 148 -5.84 -3.42 15.96
CA GLU A 148 -4.83 -4.47 16.04
C GLU A 148 -5.45 -5.79 15.60
N ALA A 149 -6.66 -6.11 16.07
CA ALA A 149 -7.43 -7.28 15.64
C ALA A 149 -7.72 -7.27 14.13
N SER A 150 -8.05 -6.11 13.55
CA SER A 150 -8.28 -5.97 12.11
C SER A 150 -7.03 -6.31 11.30
N VAL A 151 -5.86 -5.80 11.71
CA VAL A 151 -4.58 -6.06 11.06
C VAL A 151 -4.16 -7.52 11.23
N GLU A 152 -4.26 -8.05 12.46
CA GLU A 152 -3.92 -9.43 12.79
C GLU A 152 -4.84 -10.46 12.15
N ALA A 153 -6.07 -10.08 11.76
CA ALA A 153 -6.94 -10.96 10.99
C ALA A 153 -6.42 -11.26 9.57
N ARG A 154 -5.44 -10.50 9.06
CA ARG A 154 -4.90 -10.61 7.70
C ARG A 154 -3.67 -11.53 7.65
N LEU A 155 -3.83 -12.77 8.11
CA LEU A 155 -2.76 -13.80 8.21
C LEU A 155 -2.39 -14.49 6.89
N ALA A 156 -3.11 -14.21 5.79
CA ALA A 156 -2.73 -14.78 4.51
C ALA A 156 -1.32 -14.34 4.10
N SER A 157 -0.66 -15.14 3.25
CA SER A 157 0.62 -14.76 2.65
C SER A 157 0.51 -13.41 1.92
N GLY A 158 1.42 -12.48 2.23
CA GLY A 158 1.37 -11.10 1.74
C GLY A 158 0.40 -10.18 2.51
N GLY A 159 -0.22 -10.68 3.58
CA GLY A 159 -1.10 -9.90 4.45
C GLY A 159 -0.35 -8.97 5.40
N THR A 160 -1.12 -8.23 6.21
CA THR A 160 -0.62 -7.16 7.09
C THR A 160 -0.46 -7.58 8.54
N ALA A 161 -0.88 -8.78 8.93
CA ALA A 161 -0.65 -9.31 10.27
C ALA A 161 0.86 -9.35 10.58
N LEU A 162 1.24 -9.19 11.86
CA LEU A 162 2.64 -9.12 12.26
C LEU A 162 3.44 -10.34 11.80
N GLU A 163 2.88 -11.54 11.96
CA GLU A 163 3.49 -12.80 11.49
C GLU A 163 3.74 -12.77 9.96
N SER A 164 2.76 -12.29 9.18
CA SER A 164 2.89 -12.16 7.72
C SER A 164 3.94 -11.13 7.34
N VAL A 165 4.07 -10.03 8.06
CA VAL A 165 5.07 -8.98 7.83
C VAL A 165 6.48 -9.50 8.17
N ASP A 166 6.64 -10.21 9.29
CA ASP A 166 7.91 -10.81 9.69
C ASP A 166 8.40 -11.84 8.67
N SER A 167 7.49 -12.67 8.15
CA SER A 167 7.78 -13.62 7.07
C SER A 167 8.26 -12.89 5.80
N GLN A 168 7.56 -11.82 5.38
CA GLN A 168 7.95 -11.00 4.24
C GLN A 168 9.33 -10.33 4.44
N LEU A 169 9.63 -9.87 5.66
CA LEU A 169 10.95 -9.28 5.97
C LEU A 169 12.08 -10.31 5.86
N LEU A 170 11.83 -11.56 6.30
CA LEU A 170 12.80 -12.65 6.15
C LEU A 170 13.03 -13.00 4.68
N ASP A 171 11.95 -13.09 3.90
CA ASP A 171 12.00 -13.39 2.47
C ASP A 171 12.82 -12.33 1.72
N VAL A 172 12.53 -11.05 1.96
CA VAL A 172 13.26 -9.93 1.33
C VAL A 172 14.75 -9.95 1.71
N ARG A 173 15.09 -10.25 2.97
CA ARG A 173 16.50 -10.37 3.40
C ARG A 173 17.21 -11.50 2.65
N THR A 174 16.57 -12.66 2.55
CA THR A 174 17.11 -13.83 1.84
C THR A 174 17.32 -13.53 0.35
N GLN A 175 16.36 -12.86 -0.30
CA GLN A 175 16.50 -12.45 -1.69
C GLN A 175 17.65 -11.47 -1.90
N ILE A 176 17.79 -10.47 -1.03
CA ILE A 176 18.89 -9.49 -1.11
C ILE A 176 20.25 -10.17 -0.96
N GLU A 177 20.38 -11.15 -0.06
CA GLU A 177 21.61 -11.93 0.09
C GLU A 177 21.93 -12.72 -1.18
N GLY A 178 20.92 -13.36 -1.77
CA GLY A 178 21.07 -14.09 -3.04
C GLY A 178 21.49 -13.22 -4.22
N PHE A 179 21.13 -11.93 -4.25
CA PHE A 179 21.60 -10.99 -5.27
C PHE A 179 23.02 -10.48 -5.04
N ARG A 180 23.58 -10.63 -3.84
CA ARG A 180 24.93 -10.16 -3.48
C ARG A 180 26.02 -11.22 -3.64
N SER A 181 25.66 -12.50 -3.53
CA SER A 181 26.53 -13.65 -3.77
C SER A 181 26.77 -13.90 -5.26
#